data_AF-A0A8J3JE17-F1
#
_entry.id   AF-A0A8J3JE17-F1
#
_cell.length_a   1.000
_cell.length_b   1.000
_cell.length_c   1.000
_cell.angle_alpha   90.00
_cell.angle_beta   90.00
_cell.angle_gamma   90.00
#
_symmetry.space_group_name_H-M   'P 1'
#
loop_
_entity.id
_entity.type
_entity.pdbx_description
1 polymer ?
#
loop_
_entity_poly.entity_id
_entity_poly.type
_entity_poly.pdbx_seq_one_letter_code
_entity_poly.pdbx_strand_id
1 'polypeptide(L)'
;MWIALGIAAFVVLALVVGLVWWFRRDPAGGSGPDDQFTAERRWGWELRLGEQTEAAFLAGMKAYHDAGTPVYLNGERGTLSMSEPPRVVSLHLLADRFAALGTAVDPVTAVRQLMTDCVDTEQPGVLHLRDPWYPESVDGMDALAFTRAVRDVLCPPAADGIDTWYSDETTGRLDVTVLGTPPAEVVARYEHAMAHVPRGPVRTVTALVTEQSPYREAYAEYEGAKSRHTNTAIVDLARVLDAYRAARAGQPQTPVDALLREILRYRLATGAPGVTWTRPPNREQLVVLLAALDLA
;
A
#
# COMPACT_ATOMS: atom_id res chain seq x y z
N MET A 1 -15.97 45.41 34.31
CA MET A 1 -16.40 44.05 34.72
C MET A 1 -16.87 43.17 33.56
N TRP A 2 -17.37 43.73 32.45
CA TRP A 2 -17.80 42.95 31.26
C TRP A 2 -16.64 42.43 30.37
N ILE A 3 -15.51 43.14 30.32
CA ILE A 3 -14.33 42.74 29.52
C ILE A 3 -13.65 41.49 30.10
N ALA A 4 -13.60 41.36 31.43
CA ALA A 4 -13.04 40.18 32.10
C ALA A 4 -13.90 38.92 31.89
N LEU A 5 -15.22 39.06 31.77
CA LEU A 5 -16.13 37.95 31.47
C LEU A 5 -15.99 37.47 30.02
N GLY A 6 -15.76 38.39 29.07
CA GLY A 6 -15.57 38.06 27.65
C GLY A 6 -14.29 37.25 27.40
N ILE A 7 -13.20 37.60 28.09
CA ILE A 7 -11.91 36.90 27.95
C ILE A 7 -11.99 35.50 28.57
N ALA A 8 -12.63 35.35 29.73
CA ALA A 8 -12.81 34.04 30.35
C ALA A 8 -13.66 33.09 29.49
N ALA A 9 -14.75 33.59 28.90
CA ALA A 9 -15.61 32.78 28.01
C ALA A 9 -14.88 32.37 26.71
N PHE A 10 -14.07 33.25 26.13
CA PHE A 10 -13.31 32.96 24.92
C PHE A 10 -12.18 31.95 25.17
N VAL A 11 -11.49 32.04 26.30
CA VAL A 11 -10.44 31.08 26.69
C VAL A 11 -11.04 29.70 26.96
N VAL A 12 -12.20 29.62 27.60
CA VAL A 12 -12.89 28.34 27.82
C VAL A 12 -13.41 27.77 26.48
N LEU A 13 -13.96 28.57 25.58
CA LEU A 13 -14.39 28.10 24.26
C LEU A 13 -13.20 27.63 23.41
N ALA A 14 -12.08 28.37 23.42
CA ALA A 14 -10.85 27.98 22.72
C ALA A 14 -10.21 26.72 23.31
N LEU A 15 -10.27 26.55 24.63
CA LEU A 15 -9.81 25.33 25.30
C LEU A 15 -10.71 24.13 25.00
N VAL A 16 -12.03 24.32 24.92
CA VAL A 16 -12.98 23.24 24.60
C VAL A 16 -12.88 22.87 23.11
N VAL A 17 -12.78 23.83 22.20
CA VAL A 17 -12.52 23.57 20.77
C VAL A 17 -11.15 22.93 20.57
N GLY A 18 -10.13 23.40 21.30
CA GLY A 18 -8.79 22.81 21.30
C GLY A 18 -8.76 21.39 21.86
N LEU A 19 -9.49 21.10 22.95
CA LEU A 19 -9.60 19.75 23.52
C LEU A 19 -10.39 18.81 22.62
N VAL A 20 -11.49 19.27 22.01
CA VAL A 20 -12.29 18.45 21.07
C VAL A 20 -11.51 18.16 19.79
N TRP A 21 -10.70 19.11 19.31
CA TRP A 21 -9.78 18.90 18.19
C TRP A 21 -8.62 17.96 18.57
N TRP A 22 -8.11 18.04 19.81
CA TRP A 22 -7.05 17.19 20.32
C TRP A 22 -7.50 15.74 20.60
N PHE A 23 -8.70 15.53 21.15
CA PHE A 23 -9.26 14.19 21.37
C PHE A 23 -9.77 13.52 20.10
N ARG A 24 -9.84 14.24 18.97
CA ARG A 24 -10.08 13.67 17.63
C ARG A 24 -8.78 13.26 16.92
N ARG A 25 -7.61 13.55 17.50
CA ARG A 25 -6.32 13.00 17.06
C ARG A 25 -6.00 11.74 17.85
N ASP A 26 -6.20 10.59 17.22
CA ASP A 26 -5.61 9.35 17.71
C ASP A 26 -4.07 9.46 17.76
N PRO A 27 -3.40 8.81 18.72
CA PRO A 27 -1.94 8.82 18.83
C PRO A 27 -1.23 7.83 17.89
N ALA A 28 -1.90 7.34 16.86
CA ALA A 28 -1.28 6.65 15.73
C ALA A 28 -1.27 7.62 14.54
N GLY A 29 -0.10 7.87 13.95
CA GLY A 29 0.08 8.77 12.80
C GLY A 29 -0.64 8.29 11.53
N GLY A 30 -1.96 8.31 11.54
CA GLY A 30 -2.82 8.14 10.38
C GLY A 30 -3.15 9.51 9.81
N SER A 31 -2.70 9.74 8.58
CA SER A 31 -3.21 10.78 7.69
C SER A 31 -4.74 10.76 7.73
N GLY A 32 -5.38 11.91 7.99
CA GLY A 32 -6.84 11.99 7.99
C GLY A 32 -7.43 11.64 6.61
N PRO A 33 -8.75 11.39 6.51
CA PRO A 33 -9.39 11.05 5.24
C PRO A 33 -9.21 12.13 4.14
N ASP A 34 -8.93 13.38 4.51
CA ASP A 34 -8.61 14.45 3.56
C ASP A 34 -7.12 14.48 3.15
N ASP A 35 -6.22 13.98 4.00
CA ASP A 35 -4.77 14.04 3.76
C ASP A 35 -4.31 13.03 2.69
N GLN A 36 -5.12 11.99 2.39
CA GLN A 36 -4.78 11.00 1.35
C GLN A 36 -4.82 11.58 -0.08
N PHE A 37 -5.43 12.76 -0.27
CA PHE A 37 -5.52 13.44 -1.57
C PHE A 37 -4.59 14.66 -1.66
N THR A 38 -3.75 14.88 -0.65
CA THR A 38 -2.68 15.89 -0.69
C THR A 38 -1.36 15.21 -1.00
N ALA A 39 -0.82 15.42 -2.20
CA ALA A 39 0.47 14.84 -2.58
C ALA A 39 1.63 15.61 -1.94
N GLU A 40 2.36 14.95 -1.05
CA GLU A 40 3.79 15.18 -0.94
C GLU A 40 4.42 14.42 -2.10
N ARG A 41 4.70 15.05 -3.26
CA ARG A 41 5.29 14.42 -4.47
C ARG A 41 6.51 13.55 -4.13
N ARG A 42 6.27 12.29 -3.83
CA ARG A 42 7.25 11.39 -3.20
C ARG A 42 7.18 10.01 -3.81
N TRP A 43 6.01 9.57 -4.24
CA TRP A 43 5.81 8.19 -4.64
C TRP A 43 6.05 7.98 -6.13
N GLY A 44 6.54 6.80 -6.50
CA GLY A 44 6.95 6.51 -7.86
C GLY A 44 5.84 6.67 -8.91
N TRP A 45 4.56 6.64 -8.51
CA TRP A 45 3.42 6.88 -9.40
C TRP A 45 3.12 8.37 -9.56
N GLU A 46 3.24 9.18 -8.50
CA GLU A 46 3.08 10.65 -8.52
C GLU A 46 4.09 11.28 -9.46
N LEU A 47 5.34 10.80 -9.40
CA LEU A 47 6.45 11.30 -10.21
C LEU A 47 6.29 11.04 -11.72
N ARG A 48 5.31 10.23 -12.13
CA ARG A 48 4.97 10.00 -13.55
C ARG A 48 4.06 11.09 -14.10
N LEU A 49 3.38 11.82 -13.21
CA LEU A 49 2.54 12.95 -13.54
C LEU A 49 3.36 14.24 -13.43
N GLY A 50 3.15 15.16 -14.38
CA GLY A 50 3.56 16.56 -14.16
C GLY A 50 2.72 17.17 -13.04
N GLU A 51 3.25 18.17 -12.33
CA GLU A 51 2.60 18.76 -11.13
C GLU A 51 1.14 19.15 -11.36
N GLN A 52 0.86 19.81 -12.48
CA GLN A 52 -0.50 20.22 -12.84
C GLN A 52 -1.41 19.01 -13.11
N THR A 53 -0.90 17.98 -13.79
CA THR A 53 -1.63 16.75 -14.09
C THR A 53 -1.91 15.95 -12.82
N GLU A 54 -0.96 15.92 -11.89
CA GLU A 54 -1.11 15.27 -10.59
C GLU A 54 -2.18 15.95 -9.73
N ALA A 55 -2.13 17.28 -9.62
CA ALA A 55 -3.14 18.05 -8.89
C ALA A 55 -4.54 17.82 -9.49
N ALA A 56 -4.64 17.79 -10.82
CA ALA A 56 -5.89 17.46 -11.52
C ALA A 56 -6.35 16.03 -11.21
N PHE A 57 -5.46 15.05 -11.28
CA PHE A 57 -5.76 13.65 -10.98
C PHE A 57 -6.29 13.49 -9.55
N LEU A 58 -5.59 14.01 -8.55
CA LEU A 58 -5.99 13.94 -7.15
C LEU A 58 -7.31 14.67 -6.87
N ALA A 59 -7.53 15.83 -7.50
CA ALA A 59 -8.81 16.53 -7.40
C ALA A 59 -9.96 15.70 -7.99
N GLY A 60 -9.74 15.04 -9.12
CA GLY A 60 -10.71 14.09 -9.71
C GLY A 60 -10.97 12.89 -8.81
N MET A 61 -9.93 12.30 -8.22
CA MET A 61 -10.03 11.18 -7.28
C MET A 61 -10.79 11.57 -6.01
N LYS A 62 -10.54 12.77 -5.47
CA LYS A 62 -11.29 13.31 -4.33
C LYS A 62 -12.77 13.49 -4.68
N ALA A 63 -13.07 14.10 -5.83
CA ALA A 63 -14.45 14.28 -6.27
C ALA A 63 -15.17 12.94 -6.49
N TYR A 64 -14.46 11.91 -6.96
CA TYR A 64 -14.99 10.55 -7.08
C TYR A 64 -15.30 9.93 -5.71
N HIS A 65 -14.40 10.09 -4.74
CA HIS A 65 -14.61 9.67 -3.34
C HIS A 65 -15.85 10.37 -2.74
N ASP A 66 -15.90 11.69 -2.83
CA ASP A 66 -16.95 12.54 -2.26
C ASP A 66 -18.33 12.27 -2.90
N ALA A 67 -18.37 11.73 -4.13
CA ALA A 67 -19.60 11.34 -4.81
C ALA A 67 -20.22 10.03 -4.29
N GLY A 68 -19.70 9.48 -3.18
CA GLY A 68 -20.25 8.31 -2.51
C GLY A 68 -19.66 6.98 -2.97
N THR A 69 -18.51 6.98 -3.64
CA THR A 69 -17.74 5.76 -3.94
C THR A 69 -16.41 5.81 -3.19
N PRO A 70 -16.35 5.33 -1.94
CA PRO A 70 -15.14 5.44 -1.12
C PRO A 70 -13.96 4.74 -1.77
N VAL A 71 -12.90 5.51 -1.98
CA VAL A 71 -11.59 5.02 -2.39
C VAL A 71 -10.54 5.41 -1.36
N TYR A 72 -9.55 4.53 -1.15
CA TYR A 72 -8.45 4.73 -0.21
C TYR A 72 -7.12 4.64 -0.94
N LEU A 73 -6.35 5.72 -0.94
CA LEU A 73 -5.07 5.79 -1.62
C LEU A 73 -3.95 5.37 -0.65
N ASN A 74 -3.11 4.43 -1.08
CA ASN A 74 -1.85 4.12 -0.42
C ASN A 74 -0.71 4.53 -1.35
N GLY A 75 -0.19 5.74 -1.13
CA GLY A 75 0.86 6.32 -1.94
C GLY A 75 2.14 5.48 -1.97
N GLU A 76 2.59 5.03 -0.79
CA GLU A 76 3.81 4.24 -0.60
C GLU A 76 3.78 2.93 -1.40
N ARG A 77 2.68 2.17 -1.31
CA ARG A 77 2.52 0.90 -2.01
C ARG A 77 2.08 1.07 -3.45
N GLY A 78 1.62 2.25 -3.85
CA GLY A 78 1.08 2.54 -5.17
C GLY A 78 -0.26 1.84 -5.43
N THR A 79 -1.10 1.68 -4.40
CA THR A 79 -2.39 0.99 -4.50
C THR A 79 -3.56 1.90 -4.15
N LEU A 80 -4.71 1.64 -4.77
CA LEU A 80 -6.00 2.20 -4.45
C LEU A 80 -6.95 1.06 -4.06
N SER A 81 -7.54 1.15 -2.88
CA SER A 81 -8.53 0.19 -2.39
C SER A 81 -9.95 0.72 -2.54
N MET A 82 -10.87 -0.16 -2.90
CA MET A 82 -12.32 0.06 -2.87
C MET A 82 -12.95 -1.02 -2.00
N SER A 83 -14.06 -0.72 -1.33
CA SER A 83 -14.71 -1.65 -0.39
C SER A 83 -15.92 -2.38 -0.98
N GLU A 84 -16.66 -1.78 -1.91
CA GLU A 84 -17.94 -2.33 -2.38
C GLU A 84 -18.08 -2.22 -3.92
N PRO A 85 -17.86 -3.33 -4.66
CA PRO A 85 -17.21 -4.57 -4.21
C PRO A 85 -15.71 -4.33 -3.90
N PRO A 86 -15.07 -5.21 -3.12
CA PRO A 86 -13.68 -5.01 -2.73
C PRO A 86 -12.76 -5.19 -3.94
N ARG A 87 -11.99 -4.14 -4.23
CA ARG A 87 -11.08 -4.10 -5.38
C ARG A 87 -9.80 -3.38 -5.01
N VAL A 88 -8.73 -3.77 -5.69
CA VAL A 88 -7.42 -3.14 -5.53
C VAL A 88 -6.88 -2.79 -6.89
N VAL A 89 -6.47 -1.55 -7.04
CA VAL A 89 -6.11 -0.94 -8.32
C VAL A 89 -4.74 -0.30 -8.18
N SER A 90 -3.90 -0.47 -9.19
CA SER A 90 -2.59 0.17 -9.26
C SER A 90 -2.74 1.67 -9.50
N LEU A 91 -2.17 2.49 -8.61
CA LEU A 91 -2.08 3.93 -8.84
C LEU A 91 -1.17 4.27 -10.03
N HIS A 92 -0.19 3.42 -10.35
CA HIS A 92 0.62 3.60 -11.56
C HIS A 92 -0.20 3.42 -12.84
N LEU A 93 -1.09 2.41 -12.87
CA LEU A 93 -1.99 2.18 -14.01
C LEU A 93 -2.92 3.37 -14.22
N LEU A 94 -3.54 3.86 -13.15
CA LEU A 94 -4.45 5.00 -13.20
C LEU A 94 -3.71 6.28 -13.61
N ALA A 95 -2.54 6.53 -13.02
CA ALA A 95 -1.71 7.69 -13.36
C ALA A 95 -1.28 7.68 -14.84
N ASP A 96 -0.81 6.54 -15.36
CA ASP A 96 -0.40 6.43 -16.77
C ASP A 96 -1.56 6.69 -17.73
N ARG A 97 -2.73 6.10 -17.46
CA ARG A 97 -3.92 6.30 -18.30
C ARG A 97 -4.44 7.72 -18.18
N PHE A 98 -4.43 8.32 -16.99
CA PHE A 98 -4.84 9.71 -16.81
C PHE A 98 -3.89 10.67 -17.53
N ALA A 99 -2.57 10.45 -17.45
CA ALA A 99 -1.58 11.24 -18.17
C ALA A 99 -1.79 11.19 -19.69
N ALA A 100 -2.18 10.02 -20.22
CA ALA A 100 -2.46 9.84 -21.64
C ALA A 100 -3.70 10.62 -22.14
N LEU A 101 -4.61 11.03 -21.25
CA LEU A 101 -5.76 11.87 -21.61
C LEU A 101 -5.35 13.34 -21.86
N GLY A 102 -4.20 13.77 -21.33
CA GLY A 102 -3.71 15.15 -21.42
C GLY A 102 -4.44 16.15 -20.49
N THR A 103 -3.99 17.40 -20.48
CA THR A 103 -4.43 18.44 -19.53
C THR A 103 -5.72 19.18 -19.93
N ALA A 104 -6.28 18.86 -21.10
CA ALA A 104 -7.46 19.55 -21.64
C ALA A 104 -8.80 18.98 -21.16
N VAL A 105 -8.79 17.86 -20.43
CA VAL A 105 -10.00 17.14 -20.01
C VAL A 105 -10.42 17.57 -18.62
N ASP A 106 -11.74 17.69 -18.39
CA ASP A 106 -12.29 17.86 -17.04
C ASP A 106 -11.83 16.71 -16.12
N PRO A 107 -11.08 16.99 -15.03
CA PRO A 107 -10.46 15.93 -14.24
C PRO A 107 -11.46 14.99 -13.56
N VAL A 108 -12.63 15.51 -13.17
CA VAL A 108 -13.68 14.72 -12.52
C VAL A 108 -14.28 13.72 -13.50
N THR A 109 -14.61 14.19 -14.70
CA THR A 109 -15.14 13.32 -15.77
C THR A 109 -14.10 12.31 -16.23
N ALA A 110 -12.84 12.74 -16.38
CA ALA A 110 -11.72 11.87 -16.76
C ALA A 110 -11.51 10.73 -15.74
N VAL A 111 -11.43 11.05 -14.44
CA VAL A 111 -11.29 10.04 -13.38
C VAL A 111 -12.48 9.10 -13.35
N ARG A 112 -13.72 9.62 -13.44
CA ARG A 112 -14.92 8.77 -13.45
C ARG A 112 -14.89 7.75 -14.59
N GLN A 113 -14.59 8.21 -15.80
CA GLN A 113 -14.48 7.34 -16.96
C GLN A 113 -13.35 6.33 -16.79
N LEU A 114 -12.19 6.77 -16.31
CA LEU A 114 -11.05 5.90 -16.05
C LEU A 114 -11.36 4.83 -14.99
N MET A 115 -12.09 5.18 -13.93
CA MET A 115 -12.54 4.20 -12.93
C MET A 115 -13.49 3.17 -13.55
N THR A 116 -14.46 3.59 -14.37
CA THR A 116 -15.34 2.66 -15.09
C THR A 116 -14.55 1.75 -16.04
N ASP A 117 -13.69 2.32 -16.89
CA ASP A 117 -13.00 1.58 -17.94
C ASP A 117 -11.90 0.65 -17.39
N CYS A 118 -11.27 1.01 -16.27
CA CYS A 118 -10.16 0.26 -15.71
C CYS A 118 -10.59 -0.76 -14.66
N VAL A 119 -11.55 -0.39 -13.81
CA VAL A 119 -11.74 -1.11 -12.54
C VAL A 119 -12.76 -2.24 -12.67
N ASP A 120 -13.63 -2.21 -13.68
CA ASP A 120 -14.68 -3.22 -13.86
C ASP A 120 -14.19 -4.54 -14.48
N THR A 121 -12.95 -4.58 -14.99
CA THR A 121 -12.34 -5.80 -15.53
C THR A 121 -11.03 -6.11 -14.81
N GLU A 122 -10.88 -7.36 -14.36
CA GLU A 122 -9.60 -7.83 -13.83
C GLU A 122 -8.53 -7.85 -14.93
N GLN A 123 -7.42 -7.18 -14.69
CA GLN A 123 -6.33 -6.98 -15.64
C GLN A 123 -5.02 -6.72 -14.88
N PRO A 124 -3.85 -6.68 -15.54
CA PRO A 124 -2.60 -6.30 -14.86
C PRO A 124 -2.75 -4.96 -14.13
N GLY A 125 -2.47 -4.94 -12.82
CA GLY A 125 -2.68 -3.82 -11.93
C GLY A 125 -4.09 -3.71 -11.32
N VAL A 126 -5.03 -4.62 -11.59
CA VAL A 126 -6.39 -4.60 -11.02
C VAL A 126 -6.72 -5.99 -10.49
N LEU A 127 -7.06 -6.10 -9.20
CA LEU A 127 -7.59 -7.32 -8.58
C LEU A 127 -9.00 -7.08 -8.04
N HIS A 128 -9.87 -8.04 -8.33
CA HIS A 128 -11.19 -8.14 -7.70
C HIS A 128 -11.09 -9.14 -6.56
N LEU A 129 -11.33 -8.68 -5.35
CA LEU A 129 -11.28 -9.50 -4.15
C LEU A 129 -12.67 -10.10 -3.90
N ARG A 130 -12.70 -11.23 -3.18
CA ARG A 130 -13.94 -11.88 -2.76
C ARG A 130 -14.34 -11.37 -1.38
N ASP A 131 -15.62 -11.12 -1.15
CA ASP A 131 -16.18 -10.87 0.19
C ASP A 131 -17.45 -11.72 0.41
N PRO A 132 -17.53 -12.54 1.48
CA PRO A 132 -16.43 -12.89 2.39
C PRO A 132 -15.36 -13.76 1.70
N TRP A 133 -14.08 -13.46 1.93
CA TRP A 133 -13.00 -14.22 1.29
C TRP A 133 -12.72 -15.58 1.95
N TYR A 134 -12.97 -15.67 3.27
CA TYR A 134 -12.65 -16.83 4.12
C TYR A 134 -13.91 -17.38 4.82
N PRO A 135 -14.67 -18.28 4.18
CA PRO A 135 -15.96 -18.73 4.72
C PRO A 135 -15.84 -19.80 5.82
N GLU A 136 -14.75 -20.55 5.87
CA GLU A 136 -14.57 -21.68 6.81
C GLU A 136 -13.09 -21.96 7.08
N SER A 137 -12.78 -22.44 8.30
CA SER A 137 -11.44 -22.83 8.72
C SER A 137 -10.89 -23.98 7.87
N VAL A 138 -9.60 -23.93 7.52
CA VAL A 138 -8.91 -25.02 6.81
C VAL A 138 -7.74 -25.50 7.66
N ASP A 139 -7.61 -26.82 7.84
CA ASP A 139 -6.55 -27.44 8.67
C ASP A 139 -6.41 -26.84 10.07
N GLY A 140 -7.53 -26.41 10.67
CA GLY A 140 -7.55 -25.75 11.98
C GLY A 140 -7.04 -24.31 12.00
N MET A 141 -6.67 -23.74 10.86
CA MET A 141 -6.35 -22.32 10.71
C MET A 141 -7.62 -21.50 10.53
N ASP A 142 -7.67 -20.33 11.17
CA ASP A 142 -8.61 -19.27 10.83
C ASP A 142 -8.03 -18.34 9.75
N ALA A 143 -8.77 -17.28 9.39
CA ALA A 143 -8.35 -16.31 8.37
C ALA A 143 -7.00 -15.66 8.70
N LEU A 144 -6.76 -15.32 9.97
CA LEU A 144 -5.53 -14.68 10.44
C LEU A 144 -4.34 -15.65 10.39
N ALA A 145 -4.52 -16.88 10.87
CA ALA A 145 -3.50 -17.92 10.83
C ALA A 145 -3.14 -18.30 9.39
N PHE A 146 -4.14 -18.41 8.51
CA PHE A 146 -3.89 -18.66 7.09
C PHE A 146 -3.13 -17.50 6.42
N THR A 147 -3.54 -16.26 6.70
CA THR A 147 -2.83 -15.06 6.18
C THR A 147 -1.38 -15.02 6.65
N ARG A 148 -1.13 -15.33 7.93
CA ARG A 148 0.23 -15.43 8.47
C ARG A 148 1.04 -16.53 7.80
N ALA A 149 0.46 -17.72 7.58
CA ALA A 149 1.14 -18.81 6.90
C ALA A 149 1.53 -18.43 5.46
N VAL A 150 0.65 -17.75 4.73
CA VAL A 150 0.97 -17.22 3.39
C VAL A 150 2.08 -16.17 3.46
N ARG A 151 2.01 -15.24 4.43
CA ARG A 151 3.03 -14.20 4.63
C ARG A 151 4.39 -14.79 5.02
N ASP A 152 4.42 -15.77 5.91
CA ASP A 152 5.67 -16.39 6.38
C ASP A 152 6.37 -17.14 5.24
N VAL A 153 5.60 -17.73 4.32
CA VAL A 153 6.13 -18.37 3.11
C VAL A 153 6.64 -17.35 2.09
N LEU A 154 5.89 -16.27 1.85
CA LEU A 154 6.21 -15.29 0.82
C LEU A 154 7.28 -14.27 1.24
N CYS A 155 7.34 -13.96 2.55
CA CYS A 155 8.20 -12.96 3.16
C CYS A 155 8.90 -13.52 4.41
N PRO A 156 9.70 -14.60 4.30
CA PRO A 156 10.44 -15.12 5.44
C PRO A 156 11.46 -14.06 5.94
N PRO A 157 11.79 -14.02 7.24
CA PRO A 157 12.69 -13.00 7.79
C PRO A 157 14.08 -12.93 7.15
N ALA A 158 14.52 -14.01 6.48
CA ALA A 158 15.80 -14.12 5.80
C ALA A 158 15.75 -13.72 4.31
N ALA A 159 14.59 -13.31 3.78
CA ALA A 159 14.47 -12.92 2.38
C ALA A 159 15.07 -11.53 2.13
N ASP A 160 16.19 -11.49 1.43
CA ASP A 160 16.78 -10.25 0.95
C ASP A 160 15.95 -9.63 -0.20
N GLY A 161 15.88 -8.30 -0.23
CA GLY A 161 15.23 -7.55 -1.31
C GLY A 161 13.72 -7.30 -1.15
N ILE A 162 13.09 -7.87 -0.11
CA ILE A 162 11.75 -7.50 0.35
C ILE A 162 11.89 -6.30 1.30
N ASP A 163 11.25 -5.18 0.95
CA ASP A 163 11.33 -3.92 1.71
C ASP A 163 10.28 -3.88 2.82
N THR A 164 9.01 -4.05 2.45
CA THR A 164 7.88 -4.02 3.38
C THR A 164 6.80 -5.01 2.95
N TRP A 165 5.90 -5.36 3.86
CA TRP A 165 4.70 -6.13 3.56
C TRP A 165 3.52 -5.58 4.37
N TYR A 166 2.30 -5.89 3.91
CA TYR A 166 1.06 -5.52 4.59
C TYR A 166 -0.03 -6.53 4.29
N SER A 167 -0.75 -6.98 5.32
CA SER A 167 -1.94 -7.81 5.16
C SER A 167 -3.19 -7.02 5.52
N ASP A 168 -4.25 -7.29 4.79
CA ASP A 168 -5.62 -6.93 5.15
C ASP A 168 -6.44 -8.23 5.22
N GLU A 169 -6.56 -8.76 6.44
CA GLU A 169 -7.32 -9.98 6.73
C GLU A 169 -8.83 -9.78 6.55
N THR A 170 -9.33 -8.55 6.43
CA THR A 170 -10.75 -8.28 6.22
C THR A 170 -11.13 -8.48 4.76
N THR A 171 -10.27 -8.01 3.83
CA THR A 171 -10.51 -8.14 2.38
C THR A 171 -9.78 -9.33 1.74
N GLY A 172 -8.93 -10.03 2.49
CA GLY A 172 -8.21 -11.20 1.99
C GLY A 172 -7.06 -10.81 1.06
N ARG A 173 -6.29 -9.79 1.44
CA ARG A 173 -5.20 -9.24 0.64
C ARG A 173 -3.86 -9.30 1.37
N LEU A 174 -2.81 -9.58 0.62
CA LEU A 174 -1.41 -9.42 1.04
C LEU A 174 -0.64 -8.61 0.00
N ASP A 175 -0.02 -7.53 0.45
CA ASP A 175 0.91 -6.71 -0.32
C ASP A 175 2.35 -7.03 0.07
N VAL A 176 3.22 -7.18 -0.93
CA VAL A 176 4.66 -7.36 -0.73
C VAL A 176 5.41 -6.37 -1.60
N THR A 177 6.09 -5.43 -0.96
CA THR A 177 6.91 -4.42 -1.62
C THR A 177 8.33 -4.97 -1.81
N VAL A 178 8.78 -4.98 -3.06
CA VAL A 178 10.06 -5.53 -3.49
C VAL A 178 10.90 -4.43 -4.10
N LEU A 179 12.12 -4.23 -3.62
CA LEU A 179 13.07 -3.24 -4.15
C LEU A 179 13.98 -3.83 -5.23
N GLY A 180 14.32 -5.12 -5.14
CA GLY A 180 15.46 -5.68 -5.88
C GLY A 180 16.79 -5.17 -5.32
N THR A 181 17.85 -5.18 -6.13
CA THR A 181 19.12 -4.53 -5.77
C THR A 181 18.95 -3.01 -5.87
N PRO A 182 19.12 -2.26 -4.77
CA PRO A 182 19.00 -0.82 -4.82
C PRO A 182 20.12 -0.23 -5.70
N PRO A 183 19.79 0.73 -6.59
CA PRO A 183 20.81 1.48 -7.33
C PRO A 183 21.78 2.19 -6.40
N ALA A 184 23.01 2.42 -6.87
CA ALA A 184 24.05 3.09 -6.08
C ALA A 184 23.59 4.47 -5.57
N GLU A 185 22.79 5.22 -6.34
CA GLU A 185 22.26 6.50 -5.87
C GLU A 185 21.20 6.37 -4.75
N VAL A 186 20.49 5.25 -4.69
CA VAL A 186 19.54 4.98 -3.59
C VAL A 186 20.32 4.60 -2.33
N VAL A 187 21.35 3.77 -2.47
CA VAL A 187 22.26 3.41 -1.37
C VAL A 187 22.94 4.65 -0.80
N ALA A 188 23.50 5.51 -1.65
CA ALA A 188 24.16 6.74 -1.21
C ALA A 188 23.20 7.69 -0.46
N ARG A 189 21.94 7.81 -0.91
CA ARG A 189 20.92 8.62 -0.21
C ARG A 189 20.52 7.99 1.12
N TYR A 190 20.42 6.67 1.20
CA TYR A 190 20.19 5.97 2.46
C TYR A 190 21.33 6.22 3.44
N GLU A 191 22.58 6.06 3.02
CA GLU A 191 23.75 6.33 3.86
C GLU A 191 23.79 7.78 4.34
N HIS A 192 23.46 8.73 3.45
CA HIS A 192 23.33 10.15 3.80
C HIS A 192 22.23 10.37 4.85
N ALA A 193 21.03 9.81 4.66
CA ALA A 193 19.93 9.91 5.62
C ALA A 193 20.35 9.28 6.98
N MET A 194 20.99 8.11 6.96
CA MET A 194 21.42 7.40 8.17
C MET A 194 22.60 8.06 8.88
N ALA A 195 23.42 8.87 8.20
CA ALA A 195 24.48 9.64 8.85
C ALA A 195 23.94 10.64 9.89
N HIS A 196 22.68 11.07 9.73
CA HIS A 196 22.00 11.99 10.64
C HIS A 196 21.24 11.29 11.78
N VAL A 197 21.18 9.95 11.78
CA VAL A 197 20.52 9.17 12.83
C VAL A 197 21.45 9.05 14.04
N PRO A 198 21.02 9.49 15.25
CA PRO A 198 21.82 9.30 16.46
C PRO A 198 22.14 7.83 16.67
N ARG A 199 23.43 7.50 16.78
CA ARG A 199 23.91 6.15 17.11
C ARG A 199 23.68 5.89 18.61
N GLY A 200 22.43 5.61 18.97
CA GLY A 200 22.00 5.20 20.31
C GLY A 200 21.00 4.04 20.23
N PRO A 201 20.53 3.48 21.36
CA PRO A 201 19.51 2.43 21.38
C PRO A 201 18.15 3.01 20.97
N VAL A 202 18.00 3.28 19.68
CA VAL A 202 16.75 3.74 19.08
C VAL A 202 15.92 2.51 18.77
N ARG A 203 14.75 2.40 19.40
CA ARG A 203 13.85 1.24 19.26
C ARG A 203 13.18 1.11 17.89
N THR A 204 13.17 2.17 17.08
CA THR A 204 12.67 2.15 15.69
C THR A 204 13.07 3.44 14.98
N VAL A 205 13.60 3.36 13.76
CA VAL A 205 13.96 4.53 12.92
C VAL A 205 12.75 5.45 12.69
N THR A 206 11.55 4.88 12.62
CA THR A 206 10.27 5.60 12.51
C THR A 206 9.99 6.56 13.68
N ALA A 207 10.50 6.26 14.88
CA ALA A 207 10.31 7.10 16.07
C ALA A 207 11.20 8.37 16.08
N LEU A 208 12.17 8.47 15.17
CA LEU A 208 13.09 9.62 15.05
C LEU A 208 12.62 10.67 14.03
N VAL A 209 11.58 10.38 13.26
CA VAL A 209 11.06 11.28 12.21
C VAL A 209 9.98 12.18 12.82
N THR A 210 10.38 13.10 13.69
CA THR A 210 9.50 14.20 14.10
C THR A 210 9.54 15.33 13.05
N GLU A 211 8.52 16.20 13.02
CA GLU A 211 8.42 17.30 12.04
C GLU A 211 9.63 18.24 12.02
N GLN A 212 10.40 18.30 13.11
CA GLN A 212 11.55 19.20 13.29
C GLN A 212 12.90 18.51 13.06
N SER A 213 12.92 17.25 12.65
CA SER A 213 14.17 16.50 12.52
C SER A 213 14.85 16.82 11.18
N PRO A 214 16.15 17.19 11.16
CA PRO A 214 16.92 17.30 9.91
C PRO A 214 17.00 15.97 9.13
N TYR A 215 16.60 14.87 9.77
CA TYR A 215 16.42 13.55 9.15
C TYR A 215 15.23 13.49 8.19
N ARG A 216 14.17 14.29 8.41
CA ARG A 216 12.92 14.16 7.64
C ARG A 216 13.14 14.42 6.15
N GLU A 217 13.85 15.48 5.80
CA GLU A 217 14.10 15.84 4.40
C GLU A 217 14.99 14.80 3.71
N ALA A 218 16.14 14.46 4.31
CA ALA A 218 17.05 13.45 3.76
C ALA A 218 16.38 12.07 3.63
N TYR A 219 15.55 11.69 4.60
CA TYR A 219 14.78 10.44 4.55
C TYR A 219 13.66 10.49 3.50
N ALA A 220 12.97 11.63 3.35
CA ALA A 220 11.97 11.81 2.31
C ALA A 220 12.60 11.76 0.91
N GLU A 221 13.79 12.34 0.71
CA GLU A 221 14.55 12.22 -0.53
C GLU A 221 14.97 10.78 -0.81
N TYR A 222 15.45 10.06 0.21
CA TYR A 222 15.77 8.64 0.10
C TYR A 222 14.54 7.82 -0.29
N GLU A 223 13.43 7.97 0.43
CA GLU A 223 12.18 7.25 0.17
C GLU A 223 11.61 7.59 -1.21
N GLY A 224 11.71 8.86 -1.64
CA GLY A 224 11.30 9.28 -2.97
C GLY A 224 12.20 8.76 -4.10
N ALA A 225 13.49 8.54 -3.83
CA ALA A 225 14.37 7.84 -4.76
C ALA A 225 14.06 6.33 -4.78
N LYS A 226 13.93 5.71 -3.61
CA LYS A 226 13.61 4.29 -3.42
C LYS A 226 12.29 3.91 -4.11
N SER A 227 11.25 4.73 -3.95
CA SER A 227 9.90 4.48 -4.48
C SER A 227 9.85 4.29 -6.00
N ARG A 228 10.81 4.87 -6.73
CA ARG A 228 10.95 4.69 -8.19
C ARG A 228 11.31 3.26 -8.55
N HIS A 229 12.01 2.56 -7.67
CA HIS A 229 12.55 1.22 -7.86
C HIS A 229 11.73 0.13 -7.14
N THR A 230 10.95 0.47 -6.11
CA THR A 230 10.08 -0.49 -5.40
C THR A 230 8.84 -0.85 -6.18
N ASN A 231 8.52 -2.13 -6.30
CA ASN A 231 7.28 -2.59 -6.89
C ASN A 231 6.49 -3.44 -5.91
N THR A 232 5.16 -3.38 -5.95
CA THR A 232 4.31 -4.09 -4.99
C THR A 232 3.62 -5.23 -5.69
N ALA A 233 3.89 -6.46 -5.27
CA ALA A 233 3.06 -7.62 -5.59
C ALA A 233 1.85 -7.63 -4.67
N ILE A 234 0.67 -7.87 -5.22
CA ILE A 234 -0.59 -7.94 -4.49
C ILE A 234 -1.17 -9.33 -4.71
N VAL A 235 -1.50 -10.01 -3.62
CA VAL A 235 -1.97 -11.40 -3.62
C VAL A 235 -3.40 -11.45 -3.06
N ASP A 236 -4.30 -12.06 -3.82
CA ASP A 236 -5.65 -12.42 -3.40
C ASP A 236 -5.61 -13.73 -2.60
N LEU A 237 -5.77 -13.61 -1.28
CA LEU A 237 -5.73 -14.73 -0.34
C LEU A 237 -6.91 -15.68 -0.52
N ALA A 238 -8.03 -15.22 -1.07
CA ALA A 238 -9.18 -16.07 -1.38
C ALA A 238 -8.82 -17.10 -2.46
N ARG A 239 -8.10 -16.66 -3.49
CA ARG A 239 -7.63 -17.55 -4.57
C ARG A 239 -6.49 -18.45 -4.13
N VAL A 240 -5.62 -17.98 -3.24
CA VAL A 240 -4.61 -18.84 -2.60
C VAL A 240 -5.31 -19.92 -1.76
N LEU A 241 -6.34 -19.57 -0.99
CA LEU A 241 -7.14 -20.51 -0.20
C LEU A 241 -7.83 -21.56 -1.06
N ASP A 242 -8.44 -21.16 -2.18
CA ASP A 242 -9.13 -22.10 -3.08
C ASP A 242 -8.13 -23.11 -3.69
N ALA A 243 -6.96 -22.63 -4.13
CA ALA A 243 -5.89 -23.49 -4.63
C ALA A 243 -5.33 -24.41 -3.53
N TYR A 244 -5.21 -23.88 -2.30
CA TYR A 244 -4.75 -24.64 -1.15
C TYR A 244 -5.70 -25.78 -0.81
N ARG A 245 -7.01 -25.52 -0.76
CA ARG A 245 -8.03 -26.56 -0.52
C ARG A 245 -8.00 -27.65 -1.58
N ALA A 246 -7.89 -27.26 -2.86
CA ALA A 246 -7.77 -28.21 -3.96
C ALA A 246 -6.51 -29.08 -3.82
N ALA A 247 -5.35 -28.48 -3.52
CA ALA A 247 -4.10 -29.21 -3.32
C ALA A 247 -4.14 -30.13 -2.09
N ARG A 248 -4.67 -29.63 -0.96
CA ARG A 248 -4.83 -30.37 0.31
C ARG A 248 -5.70 -31.61 0.13
N ALA A 249 -6.76 -31.55 -0.68
CA ALA A 249 -7.62 -32.70 -0.96
C ALA A 249 -6.86 -33.83 -1.68
N GLY A 250 -5.95 -33.49 -2.61
CA GLY A 250 -5.12 -34.47 -3.31
C GLY A 250 -3.87 -34.91 -2.53
N GLN A 251 -3.42 -34.09 -1.59
CA GLN A 251 -2.18 -34.27 -0.84
C GLN A 251 -2.37 -34.06 0.68
N PRO A 252 -3.19 -34.89 1.35
CA PRO A 252 -3.62 -34.62 2.72
C PRO A 252 -2.48 -34.59 3.75
N GLN A 253 -1.37 -35.29 3.48
CA GLN A 253 -0.23 -35.39 4.40
C GLN A 253 0.90 -34.39 4.10
N THR A 254 0.83 -33.63 3.01
CA THR A 254 1.90 -32.68 2.65
C THR A 254 1.92 -31.50 3.64
N PRO A 255 3.07 -31.07 4.15
CA PRO A 255 3.13 -29.90 5.04
C PRO A 255 2.46 -28.65 4.45
N VAL A 256 1.82 -27.85 5.31
CA VAL A 256 1.06 -26.64 4.90
C VAL A 256 1.93 -25.68 4.10
N ASP A 257 3.11 -25.39 4.62
CA ASP A 257 4.14 -24.53 4.04
C ASP A 257 4.62 -25.05 2.68
N ALA A 258 4.79 -26.37 2.52
CA ALA A 258 5.18 -26.96 1.25
C ALA A 258 4.10 -26.76 0.16
N LEU A 259 2.82 -26.96 0.50
CA LEU A 259 1.71 -26.70 -0.44
C LEU A 259 1.62 -25.21 -0.79
N LEU A 260 1.70 -24.32 0.20
CA LEU A 260 1.66 -22.88 -0.03
C LEU A 260 2.81 -22.40 -0.92
N ARG A 261 4.03 -22.92 -0.70
CA ARG A 261 5.20 -22.63 -1.55
C ARG A 261 4.95 -23.02 -3.01
N GLU A 262 4.43 -24.22 -3.26
CA GLU A 262 4.12 -24.68 -4.61
C GLU A 262 3.07 -23.78 -5.29
N ILE A 263 1.98 -23.47 -4.59
CA ILE A 263 0.89 -22.63 -5.09
C ILE A 263 1.37 -21.22 -5.41
N LEU A 264 2.08 -20.58 -4.48
CA LEU A 264 2.60 -19.22 -4.66
C LEU A 264 3.63 -19.16 -5.78
N ARG A 265 4.54 -20.14 -5.85
CA ARG A 265 5.55 -20.23 -6.92
C ARG A 265 4.88 -20.31 -8.28
N TYR A 266 3.90 -21.19 -8.44
CA TYR A 266 3.15 -21.31 -9.69
C TYR A 266 2.46 -20.00 -10.06
N ARG A 267 1.73 -19.37 -9.13
CA ARG A 267 0.97 -18.14 -9.39
C ARG A 267 1.88 -16.97 -9.78
N LEU A 268 2.99 -16.78 -9.06
CA LEU A 268 3.97 -15.73 -9.34
C LEU A 268 4.68 -15.95 -10.67
N ALA A 269 5.11 -17.19 -10.96
CA ALA A 269 5.86 -17.49 -12.18
C ALA A 269 5.01 -17.42 -13.46
N THR A 270 3.72 -17.76 -13.37
CA THR A 270 2.82 -17.82 -14.53
C THR A 270 1.96 -16.57 -14.71
N GLY A 271 1.92 -15.67 -13.72
CA GLY A 271 0.97 -14.57 -13.71
C GLY A 271 -0.48 -15.06 -13.62
N ALA A 272 -0.72 -16.18 -12.94
CA ALA A 272 -2.05 -16.74 -12.80
C ALA A 272 -3.00 -15.76 -12.07
N PRO A 273 -4.31 -15.79 -12.36
CA PRO A 273 -5.28 -14.90 -11.72
C PRO A 273 -5.19 -14.93 -10.20
N GLY A 274 -5.26 -13.77 -9.53
CA GLY A 274 -5.12 -13.66 -8.07
C GLY A 274 -3.75 -13.20 -7.58
N VAL A 275 -2.82 -12.94 -8.50
CA VAL A 275 -1.63 -12.15 -8.21
C VAL A 275 -1.55 -11.05 -9.25
N THR A 276 -1.32 -9.82 -8.81
CA THR A 276 -1.03 -8.70 -9.69
C THR A 276 0.14 -7.90 -9.14
N TRP A 277 0.61 -6.95 -9.93
CA TRP A 277 1.66 -6.02 -9.51
C TRP A 277 1.22 -4.60 -9.77
N THR A 278 1.69 -3.65 -8.95
CA THR A 278 1.42 -2.23 -9.21
C THR A 278 2.09 -1.77 -10.49
N ARG A 279 3.20 -2.39 -10.89
CA ARG A 279 3.80 -2.28 -12.23
C ARG A 279 4.23 -3.65 -12.74
N PRO A 280 4.34 -3.90 -14.05
CA PRO A 280 4.96 -5.12 -14.54
C PRO A 280 6.33 -5.35 -13.87
N PRO A 281 6.55 -6.48 -13.18
CA PRO A 281 7.80 -6.71 -12.47
C PRO A 281 8.94 -6.86 -13.46
N ASN A 282 10.10 -6.30 -13.12
CA ASN A 282 11.31 -6.66 -13.83
C ASN A 282 11.79 -8.07 -13.40
N ARG A 283 12.74 -8.65 -14.15
CA ARG A 283 13.25 -9.99 -13.88
C ARG A 283 13.80 -10.15 -12.46
N GLU A 284 14.47 -9.13 -11.96
CA GLU A 284 15.10 -9.14 -10.65
C GLU A 284 14.08 -9.17 -9.50
N GLN A 285 13.04 -8.32 -9.58
CA GLN A 285 11.95 -8.29 -8.61
C GLN A 285 11.20 -9.63 -8.55
N LEU A 286 10.99 -10.27 -9.71
CA LEU A 286 10.38 -11.59 -9.76
C LEU A 286 11.30 -12.66 -9.13
N VAL A 287 12.60 -12.61 -9.41
CA VAL A 287 13.59 -13.53 -8.82
C VAL A 287 13.63 -13.40 -7.30
N VAL A 288 13.55 -12.17 -6.75
CA VAL A 288 13.52 -11.95 -5.29
C VAL A 288 12.35 -12.71 -4.64
N LEU A 289 11.13 -12.54 -5.15
CA LEU A 289 9.98 -13.25 -4.57
C LEU A 289 10.05 -14.76 -4.76
N LEU A 290 10.52 -15.22 -5.92
CA LEU A 290 10.64 -16.66 -6.17
C LEU A 290 11.71 -17.29 -5.27
N ALA A 291 12.83 -16.61 -5.05
CA ALA A 291 13.90 -17.07 -4.15
C ALA A 291 13.44 -17.06 -2.68
N ALA A 292 12.61 -16.10 -2.28
CA ALA A 292 12.02 -16.08 -0.93
C ALA A 292 11.24 -17.36 -0.61
N LEU A 293 10.56 -17.94 -1.60
CA LEU A 293 9.83 -19.21 -1.45
C LEU A 293 10.75 -20.44 -1.26
N ASP A 294 12.05 -20.32 -1.53
CA ASP A 294 13.02 -21.39 -1.28
C ASP A 294 13.64 -21.31 0.13
N LEU A 295 13.41 -20.21 0.86
CA LEU A 295 13.99 -19.94 2.19
C LEU A 295 13.06 -20.29 3.36
N ALA A 296 11.75 -20.35 3.12
CA ALA A 296 10.74 -20.76 4.08
C ALA A 296 10.65 -22.28 4.17
#